data_AF-A0A3D0G455-F1
#
_entry.id   AF-A0A3D0G455-F1
#
_cell.length_a   1.000
_cell.length_b   1.000
_cell.length_c   1.000
_cell.angle_alpha   90.00
_cell.angle_beta   90.00
_cell.angle_gamma   90.00
#
_symmetry.space_group_name_H-M   'P 1'
#
loop_
_entity.id
_entity.type
_entity.pdbx_description
1 polymer ?
#
loop_
_entity_poly.entity_id
_entity_poly.type
_entity_poly.pdbx_seq_one_letter_code
_entity_poly.pdbx_strand_id
1 'polypeptide(L)'
;MTLRVLIFRYAIFAAIATVANLATQRAVLAFGEGGMVFAVAVAAGTLVGLVIKYILDKRWIFFDVSTGAKAHGQKFTLYTAMGLVTTAIFWGTETLFWLVWQTDLMREAGAILGLAVGYVVKYNLDRRFVFTDDRLEQVEG
;
A
#
# COMPACT_ATOMS: atom_id res chain seq x y z
N MET A 1 5.41 -17.81 10.49
CA MET A 1 6.60 -17.25 9.77
C MET A 1 7.39 -16.41 10.77
N THR A 2 8.73 -16.45 10.78
CA THR A 2 9.51 -15.60 11.70
C THR A 2 9.47 -14.13 11.29
N LEU A 3 9.61 -13.21 12.26
CA LEU A 3 9.58 -11.75 12.00
C LEU A 3 10.62 -11.31 10.96
N ARG A 4 11.82 -11.90 10.97
CA ARG A 4 12.88 -11.58 9.99
C ARG A 4 12.47 -11.94 8.57
N VAL A 5 11.85 -13.11 8.37
CA VAL A 5 11.38 -13.55 7.04
C VAL A 5 10.21 -12.70 6.56
N LEU A 6 9.32 -12.29 7.47
CA LEU A 6 8.24 -11.35 7.18
C LEU A 6 8.79 -10.03 6.62
N ILE A 7 9.69 -9.39 7.36
CA ILE A 7 10.28 -8.10 6.98
C ILE A 7 10.99 -8.21 5.63
N PHE A 8 11.78 -9.28 5.44
CA PHE A 8 12.52 -9.50 4.20
C PHE A 8 11.59 -9.67 2.99
N ARG A 9 10.53 -10.47 3.11
CA ARG A 9 9.53 -10.64 2.03
C ARG A 9 8.81 -9.33 1.74
N TYR A 10 8.38 -8.61 2.77
CA TYR A 10 7.74 -7.29 2.59
C TYR A 10 8.64 -6.32 1.83
N ALA A 11 9.92 -6.25 2.19
CA ALA A 11 10.88 -5.37 1.54
C ALA A 11 11.07 -5.72 0.06
N ILE A 12 11.25 -7.01 -0.27
CA ILE A 12 11.39 -7.46 -1.66
C ILE A 12 10.11 -7.20 -2.46
N PHE A 13 8.93 -7.52 -1.90
CA PHE A 13 7.67 -7.35 -2.61
C PHE A 13 7.37 -5.87 -2.86
N ALA A 14 7.69 -5.01 -1.90
CA ALA A 14 7.65 -3.56 -2.09
C ALA A 14 8.60 -3.12 -3.20
N ALA A 15 9.85 -3.58 -3.21
CA ALA A 15 10.81 -3.24 -4.26
C ALA A 15 10.34 -3.67 -5.66
N ILE A 16 9.83 -4.89 -5.80
CA ILE A 16 9.28 -5.41 -7.07
C ILE A 16 8.11 -4.56 -7.54
N ALA A 17 7.16 -4.26 -6.64
CA ALA A 17 6.00 -3.42 -6.95
C ALA A 17 6.42 -1.99 -7.36
N THR A 18 7.42 -1.42 -6.70
CA THR A 18 7.97 -0.09 -7.04
C THR A 18 8.64 -0.10 -8.41
N VAL A 19 9.46 -1.11 -8.72
CA VAL A 19 10.11 -1.22 -10.04
C VAL A 19 9.06 -1.36 -11.14
N ALA A 20 8.05 -2.21 -10.95
CA ALA A 20 6.97 -2.37 -11.92
C ALA A 20 6.14 -1.09 -12.10
N ASN A 21 5.81 -0.40 -11.01
CA ASN A 21 5.15 0.91 -11.04
C ASN A 21 5.94 1.90 -11.90
N LEU A 22 7.23 2.10 -11.61
CA LEU A 22 8.08 3.04 -12.33
C LEU A 22 8.28 2.64 -13.81
N ALA A 23 8.40 1.35 -14.10
CA ALA A 23 8.50 0.86 -15.48
C ALA A 23 7.23 1.16 -16.28
N THR A 24 6.05 0.97 -15.68
CA THR A 24 4.76 1.33 -16.29
C THR A 24 4.64 2.84 -16.48
N GLN A 25 5.01 3.66 -15.47
CA GLN A 25 5.02 5.12 -15.63
C GLN A 25 5.90 5.53 -16.81
N ARG A 26 7.12 4.99 -16.91
CA ARG A 26 8.06 5.29 -17.99
C ARG A 26 7.54 4.84 -19.35
N ALA A 27 6.88 3.69 -19.43
CA ALA A 27 6.24 3.24 -20.66
C ALA A 27 5.11 4.18 -21.10
N VAL A 28 4.27 4.65 -20.18
CA VAL A 28 3.18 5.60 -20.50
C VAL A 28 3.73 6.96 -20.91
N LEU A 29 4.75 7.47 -20.21
CA LEU A 29 5.41 8.74 -20.54
C LEU A 29 6.14 8.70 -21.88
N ALA A 30 6.47 7.52 -22.42
CA ALA A 30 7.05 7.41 -23.76
C ALA A 30 6.06 7.81 -24.88
N PHE A 31 4.76 7.90 -24.59
CA PHE A 31 3.73 8.28 -25.56
C PHE A 31 3.46 9.79 -25.63
N GLY A 32 4.10 10.60 -24.78
CA GLY A 32 4.01 12.05 -24.86
C GLY A 32 4.31 12.77 -23.55
N GLU A 33 4.32 14.09 -23.64
CA GLU A 33 4.56 15.00 -22.52
C GLU A 33 3.31 15.83 -22.22
N GLY A 34 3.08 16.16 -20.95
CA GLY A 34 1.95 17.00 -20.52
C GLY A 34 1.21 16.45 -19.31
N GLY A 35 0.44 17.32 -18.65
CA GLY A 35 -0.21 17.01 -17.36
C GLY A 35 -1.16 15.81 -17.42
N MET A 36 -1.91 15.64 -18.52
CA MET A 36 -2.82 14.49 -18.68
C MET A 36 -2.06 13.17 -18.83
N VAL A 37 -0.99 13.14 -19.65
CA VAL A 37 -0.17 11.94 -19.84
C VAL A 37 0.54 11.57 -18.53
N PHE A 38 1.02 12.56 -17.79
CA PHE A 38 1.59 12.35 -16.46
C PHE A 38 0.57 11.75 -15.47
N ALA A 39 -0.65 12.28 -15.43
CA ALA A 39 -1.70 11.73 -14.57
C ALA A 39 -2.04 10.27 -14.93
N VAL A 40 -2.14 9.95 -16.23
CA VAL A 40 -2.34 8.57 -16.70
C VAL A 40 -1.16 7.68 -16.33
N ALA A 41 0.08 8.18 -16.45
CA ALA A 41 1.27 7.43 -16.08
C ALA A 41 1.26 7.06 -14.59
N VAL A 42 1.03 8.05 -13.71
CA VAL A 42 0.96 7.84 -12.25
C VAL A 42 -0.17 6.88 -11.89
N ALA A 43 -1.36 7.03 -12.48
CA ALA A 43 -2.50 6.16 -12.23
C ALA A 43 -2.21 4.71 -12.67
N ALA A 44 -1.70 4.52 -13.89
CA ALA A 44 -1.38 3.20 -14.44
C ALA A 44 -0.26 2.51 -13.65
N GLY A 45 0.82 3.23 -13.34
CA GLY A 45 1.92 2.71 -12.54
C GLY A 45 1.48 2.31 -11.14
N THR A 46 0.65 3.14 -10.49
CA THR A 46 0.09 2.82 -9.17
C THR A 46 -0.77 1.56 -9.22
N LEU A 47 -1.65 1.45 -10.22
CA LEU A 47 -2.49 0.26 -10.38
C LEU A 47 -1.65 -1.01 -10.57
N VAL A 48 -0.67 -0.99 -11.48
CA VAL A 48 0.21 -2.14 -11.74
C VAL A 48 1.00 -2.53 -10.49
N GLY A 49 1.60 -1.54 -9.81
CA GLY A 49 2.34 -1.78 -8.57
C GLY A 49 1.46 -2.40 -7.48
N LEU A 50 0.24 -1.89 -7.29
CA LEU A 50 -0.71 -2.42 -6.31
C LEU A 50 -1.14 -3.85 -6.65
N VAL A 51 -1.46 -4.15 -7.91
CA VAL A 51 -1.85 -5.50 -8.35
C VAL A 51 -0.73 -6.50 -8.09
N ILE A 52 0.50 -6.17 -8.46
CA ILE A 52 1.67 -7.02 -8.22
C ILE A 52 1.87 -7.23 -6.73
N LYS A 53 1.86 -6.15 -5.94
CA LYS A 53 2.04 -6.22 -4.49
C LYS A 53 0.96 -7.10 -3.85
N TYR A 54 -0.30 -6.94 -4.24
CA TYR A 54 -1.38 -7.75 -3.72
C TYR A 54 -1.21 -9.24 -4.03
N ILE A 55 -0.84 -9.60 -5.26
CA ILE A 55 -0.62 -11.00 -5.64
C ILE A 55 0.53 -11.59 -4.80
N LEU A 56 1.62 -10.84 -4.62
CA LEU A 56 2.77 -11.26 -3.82
C LEU A 56 2.41 -11.41 -2.34
N ASP A 57 1.79 -10.40 -1.75
CA ASP A 57 1.40 -10.40 -0.34
C ASP A 57 0.40 -11.54 -0.07
N LYS A 58 -0.63 -11.69 -0.93
CA LYS A 58 -1.63 -12.75 -0.81
C LYS A 58 -1.00 -14.14 -0.75
N ARG A 59 -0.12 -14.46 -1.71
CA ARG A 59 0.40 -15.83 -1.89
C ARG A 59 1.52 -16.18 -0.92
N TRP A 60 2.37 -15.23 -0.54
CA TRP A 60 3.59 -15.50 0.22
C TRP A 60 3.64 -14.86 1.61
N ILE A 61 2.77 -13.90 1.94
CA ILE A 61 2.64 -13.38 3.30
C ILE A 61 1.44 -14.02 3.98
N PHE A 62 0.27 -13.95 3.35
CA PHE A 62 -0.99 -14.37 3.96
C PHE A 62 -1.39 -15.81 3.63
N PHE A 63 -0.67 -16.46 2.71
CA PHE A 63 -0.91 -17.85 2.30
C PHE A 63 -2.39 -18.14 1.95
N ASP A 64 -3.08 -17.13 1.41
CA ASP A 64 -4.50 -17.20 1.12
C ASP A 64 -4.73 -18.03 -0.16
N VAL A 65 -5.27 -19.23 0.02
CA VAL A 65 -5.57 -20.21 -1.04
C VAL A 65 -6.89 -19.94 -1.77
N SER A 66 -7.62 -18.88 -1.43
CA SER A 66 -8.90 -18.57 -2.10
C SER A 66 -8.69 -18.35 -3.60
N THR A 67 -9.49 -19.04 -4.40
CA THR A 67 -9.48 -19.00 -5.87
C THR A 67 -10.72 -18.29 -6.41
N GLY A 68 -10.63 -17.74 -7.62
CA GLY A 68 -11.75 -17.13 -8.34
C GLY A 68 -11.76 -15.59 -8.36
N ALA A 69 -11.98 -15.02 -9.55
CA ALA A 69 -11.84 -13.57 -9.82
C ALA A 69 -12.70 -12.68 -8.91
N LYS A 70 -13.90 -13.14 -8.52
CA LYS A 70 -14.82 -12.40 -7.62
C LYS A 70 -14.25 -12.26 -6.20
N ALA A 71 -13.72 -13.34 -5.62
CA ALA A 71 -13.10 -13.32 -4.30
C ALA A 71 -11.81 -12.50 -4.30
N HIS A 72 -10.99 -12.64 -5.35
CA HIS A 72 -9.78 -11.84 -5.52
C HIS A 72 -10.08 -10.34 -5.68
N GLY A 73 -11.09 -9.99 -6.47
CA GLY A 73 -11.53 -8.61 -6.69
C GLY A 73 -12.02 -7.96 -5.40
N GLN A 74 -12.86 -8.64 -4.61
CA GLN A 74 -13.35 -8.11 -3.33
C GLN A 74 -12.21 -7.85 -2.34
N LYS A 75 -11.30 -8.81 -2.14
CA LYS A 75 -10.16 -8.62 -1.23
C LYS A 75 -9.18 -7.56 -1.73
N PHE A 76 -8.94 -7.49 -3.04
CA PHE A 76 -8.09 -6.44 -3.62
C PHE A 76 -8.70 -5.05 -3.45
N THR A 77 -10.01 -4.91 -3.65
CA THR A 77 -10.73 -3.65 -3.42
C THR A 77 -10.62 -3.23 -1.96
N LEU A 78 -10.84 -4.14 -1.01
CA LEU A 78 -10.69 -3.86 0.42
C LEU A 78 -9.25 -3.46 0.75
N TYR A 79 -8.25 -4.22 0.29
CA TYR A 79 -6.83 -3.92 0.49
C TYR A 79 -6.44 -2.54 -0.04
N THR A 80 -6.91 -2.20 -1.24
CA THR A 80 -6.66 -0.91 -1.86
C THR A 80 -7.36 0.21 -1.09
N ALA A 81 -8.60 -0.01 -0.65
CA ALA A 81 -9.34 0.93 0.18
C ALA A 81 -8.63 1.21 1.51
N MET A 82 -8.06 0.19 2.17
CA MET A 82 -7.29 0.40 3.40
C MET A 82 -6.02 1.23 3.13
N GLY A 83 -5.39 1.02 1.97
CA GLY A 83 -4.32 1.88 1.47
C GLY A 83 -4.74 3.35 1.40
N LEU A 84 -5.88 3.64 0.75
CA LEU A 84 -6.41 5.00 0.63
C LEU A 84 -6.70 5.65 2.00
N VAL A 85 -7.28 4.90 2.93
CA VAL A 85 -7.53 5.37 4.30
C VAL A 85 -6.21 5.79 4.96
N THR A 86 -5.16 4.97 4.84
CA THR A 86 -3.88 5.24 5.50
C THR A 86 -3.11 6.38 4.84
N THR A 87 -3.25 6.55 3.52
CA THR A 87 -2.74 7.72 2.80
C THR A 87 -3.46 9.00 3.24
N ALA A 88 -4.78 8.95 3.44
CA ALA A 88 -5.55 10.08 3.94
C ALA A 88 -5.14 10.46 5.38
N ILE A 89 -4.83 9.48 6.24
CA ILE A 89 -4.28 9.73 7.59
C ILE A 89 -2.93 10.44 7.49
N PHE A 90 -2.03 9.95 6.63
CA PHE A 90 -0.73 10.55 6.40
C PHE A 90 -0.87 12.01 5.92
N TRP A 91 -1.58 12.25 4.81
CA TRP A 91 -1.75 13.59 4.26
C TRP A 91 -2.52 14.53 5.18
N GLY A 92 -3.54 14.03 5.88
CA GLY A 92 -4.32 14.82 6.82
C GLY A 92 -3.47 15.30 7.99
N THR A 93 -2.60 14.44 8.52
CA THR A 93 -1.69 14.79 9.63
C THR A 93 -0.62 15.77 9.17
N GLU A 94 0.02 15.52 8.03
CA GLU A 94 0.98 16.44 7.42
C GLU A 94 0.37 17.83 7.15
N THR A 95 -0.82 17.85 6.56
CA THR A 95 -1.54 19.09 6.22
C THR A 95 -1.97 19.84 7.48
N LEU A 96 -2.47 19.15 8.51
CA LEU A 96 -2.84 19.78 9.77
C LEU A 96 -1.64 20.47 10.43
N PHE A 97 -0.49 19.79 10.46
CA PHE A 97 0.73 20.36 11.02
C PHE A 97 1.23 21.55 10.21
N TRP A 98 1.17 21.47 8.88
CA TRP A 98 1.46 22.62 8.03
C TRP A 98 0.51 23.79 8.31
N LEU A 99 -0.80 23.54 8.41
CA LEU A 99 -1.79 24.60 8.60
C LEU A 99 -1.63 25.33 9.94
N VAL A 100 -1.30 24.61 11.01
CA VAL A 100 -1.16 25.17 12.37
C VAL A 100 0.17 25.92 12.54
N TRP A 101 1.28 25.36 12.05
CA TRP A 101 2.61 25.90 12.32
C TRP A 101 3.27 26.63 11.16
N GLN A 102 2.86 26.37 9.91
CA GLN A 102 3.41 27.01 8.70
C GLN A 102 4.94 26.91 8.60
N THR A 103 5.53 25.80 9.05
CA THR A 103 6.96 25.51 8.93
C THR A 103 7.19 24.13 8.31
N ASP A 104 8.26 24.00 7.52
CA ASP A 104 8.64 22.71 6.92
C ASP A 104 8.94 21.65 7.97
N LEU A 105 9.62 22.03 9.07
CA LEU A 105 9.94 21.12 10.16
C LEU A 105 8.67 20.49 10.76
N MET A 106 7.63 21.29 11.00
CA MET A 106 6.38 20.77 11.56
C MET A 106 5.59 19.97 10.52
N ARG A 107 5.60 20.37 9.23
CA ARG A 107 5.03 19.54 8.15
C ARG A 107 5.66 18.16 8.15
N GLU A 108 6.99 18.08 8.19
CA GLU A 108 7.75 16.82 8.22
C GLU A 108 7.46 16.00 9.49
N ALA A 109 7.35 16.65 10.65
CA ALA A 109 6.95 15.98 11.89
C ALA A 109 5.54 15.36 11.78
N GLY A 110 4.59 16.10 11.19
CA GLY A 110 3.23 15.62 10.91
C GLY A 110 3.22 14.46 9.91
N ALA A 111 4.06 14.53 8.88
CA ALA A 111 4.25 13.44 7.92
C ALA A 111 4.76 12.16 8.59
N ILE A 112 5.80 12.24 9.42
CA ILE A 112 6.36 11.09 10.14
C ILE A 112 5.32 10.48 11.09
N LEU A 113 4.61 11.32 11.86
CA LEU A 113 3.54 10.87 12.76
C LEU A 113 2.42 10.19 11.98
N GLY A 114 1.96 10.81 10.89
CA GLY A 114 0.90 10.32 10.03
C GLY A 114 1.26 8.97 9.39
N LEU A 115 2.50 8.79 8.94
CA LEU A 115 2.99 7.50 8.44
C LEU A 115 3.04 6.44 9.54
N ALA A 116 3.55 6.77 10.73
CA ALA A 116 3.62 5.83 11.85
C ALA A 116 2.23 5.32 12.24
N VAL A 117 1.26 6.22 12.41
CA VAL A 117 -0.13 5.88 12.69
C VAL A 117 -0.75 5.12 11.51
N GLY A 118 -0.50 5.59 10.29
CA GLY A 118 -0.97 4.97 9.05
C GLY A 118 -0.57 3.50 8.94
N TYR A 119 0.68 3.15 9.25
CA TYR A 119 1.12 1.76 9.25
C TYR A 119 0.43 0.89 10.31
N VAL A 120 0.25 1.41 11.52
CA VAL A 120 -0.46 0.69 12.60
C VAL A 120 -1.93 0.46 12.21
N VAL A 121 -2.59 1.50 11.71
CA VAL A 121 -3.98 1.41 11.23
C VAL A 121 -4.07 0.44 10.05
N LYS A 122 -3.14 0.52 9.09
CA LYS A 122 -3.10 -0.38 7.92
C LYS A 122 -3.07 -1.83 8.33
N TYR A 123 -2.18 -2.18 9.25
CA TYR A 123 -2.05 -3.55 9.73
C TYR A 123 -3.36 -4.06 10.35
N ASN A 124 -3.97 -3.27 11.24
CA ASN A 124 -5.21 -3.65 11.90
C ASN A 124 -6.38 -3.78 10.91
N LEU A 125 -6.46 -2.88 9.94
CA LEU A 125 -7.48 -2.90 8.90
C LEU A 125 -7.32 -4.09 7.95
N ASP A 126 -6.11 -4.35 7.46
CA ASP A 126 -5.83 -5.47 6.58
C ASP A 126 -6.10 -6.81 7.31
N ARG A 127 -5.72 -6.91 8.59
CA ARG A 127 -6.04 -8.08 9.44
C ARG A 127 -7.54 -8.25 9.64
N ARG A 128 -8.28 -7.18 9.93
CA ARG A 128 -9.70 -7.28 10.31
C ARG A 128 -10.64 -7.43 9.12
N PHE A 129 -10.32 -6.85 7.96
CA PHE A 129 -11.26 -6.75 6.85
C PHE A 129 -10.80 -7.47 5.57
N VAL A 130 -9.49 -7.60 5.33
CA VAL A 130 -8.96 -8.19 4.09
C VAL A 130 -8.61 -9.66 4.30
N PHE A 131 -7.97 -9.98 5.41
CA PHE A 131 -7.46 -11.31 5.74
C PHE A 131 -8.14 -11.86 7.00
N THR A 132 -9.44 -12.07 6.90
CA THR A 132 -10.33 -12.52 7.98
C THR A 132 -10.16 -13.98 8.40
N ASP A 133 -9.05 -14.64 8.07
CA ASP A 133 -8.85 -16.06 8.37
C ASP A 133 -8.56 -16.28 9.87
N ASP A 134 -9.37 -17.14 10.51
CA ASP A 134 -9.26 -17.58 11.91
C ASP A 134 -7.92 -18.28 12.26
N ARG A 135 -7.01 -18.44 11.30
CA ARG A 135 -5.73 -19.16 11.44
C ARG A 135 -4.55 -18.31 11.91
N LEU A 136 -4.70 -16.98 12.04
CA LEU A 136 -3.64 -16.16 12.65
C LEU A 136 -3.46 -16.47 14.15
N GLU A 137 -4.45 -17.07 14.82
CA GLU A 137 -4.34 -17.54 16.21
C GLU A 137 -3.43 -18.76 16.38
N GLN A 138 -3.26 -19.61 15.36
CA GLN A 138 -2.46 -20.85 15.47
C GLN A 138 -0.94 -20.63 15.42
N VAL A 139 -0.47 -19.42 15.16
CA VAL A 139 0.97 -19.10 15.12
C VAL A 139 1.45 -18.46 16.43
N GLU A 140 0.52 -18.07 17.31
CA GLU A 140 0.78 -17.46 18.62
C GLU A 140 0.43 -18.38 19.81
N GLY A 141 -0.02 -19.62 19.54
CA GLY A 141 -0.31 -20.67 20.53
C GLY A 141 0.78 -21.71 20.66
#